data_AF-A0A0J7YAG3-F1
#
_entry.id   AF-A0A0J7YAG3-F1
#
_cell.length_a   1.000
_cell.length_b   1.000
_cell.length_c   1.000
_cell.angle_alpha   90.00
_cell.angle_beta   90.00
_cell.angle_gamma   90.00
#
_symmetry.space_group_name_H-M   'P 1'
#
loop_
_entity.id
_entity.type
_entity.pdbx_description
1 polymer ?
#
loop_
_entity_poly.entity_id
_entity_poly.type
_entity_poly.pdbx_seq_one_letter_code
_entity_poly.pdbx_strand_id
1 'polypeptide(L)'
;MTTPNDRSSARPAQDNSSIVDAARKVVATKGLSGMSLRTVAEEAGTSVGSISYRIGDRAALIAAIAEREIELMAATSAQWRERLGGLDPVATGILADLICEWLDEGAGARRVSAIVTCELALLASRDPAALPGMAALLDHGEALWRDLLRASPKAGPLALFIASYCLDEQPFSILLAGETDYRLLRHSTVRGMLRELGQGQACPGDASAWHMALVDRLAVPAGPAHDATAKVPEGNKAVLADHIADLISSQGVGGLSHRAVAQVSGTATSSVAHHFPAHRDILFAGVETLYRRMRSEIRSTRAATPAHAEIVRLTHECALTALADPAFRPFAIDMRRRRAENVHVQFAEWLGIPAGSDRARVQAAVMASIGARLRAMATPSTPQTGPDLVRSFQV
;
A
#
# COMPACT_ATOMS: atom_id res chain seq x y z
N MET A 1 51.09 -15.33 13.54
CA MET A 1 50.75 -13.91 13.76
C MET A 1 49.37 -13.68 13.19
N THR A 2 48.34 -13.70 14.04
CA THR A 2 46.94 -13.43 13.69
C THR A 2 46.67 -11.97 14.04
N THR A 3 46.29 -11.18 13.03
CA THR A 3 46.02 -9.74 13.13
C THR A 3 44.82 -9.46 14.06
N PRO A 4 45.00 -8.70 15.15
CA PRO A 4 43.91 -8.32 16.04
C PRO A 4 43.36 -6.94 15.62
N ASN A 5 42.51 -6.87 14.60
CA ASN A 5 41.76 -5.63 14.34
C ASN A 5 40.36 -5.80 13.71
N ASP A 6 39.91 -7.03 13.46
CA ASP A 6 38.62 -7.26 12.77
C ASP A 6 37.43 -7.51 13.73
N ARG A 7 37.71 -7.76 15.01
CA ARG A 7 36.66 -8.06 16.02
C ARG A 7 36.00 -6.82 16.63
N SER A 8 36.63 -5.64 16.54
CA SER A 8 36.15 -4.41 17.20
C SER A 8 35.24 -3.55 16.33
N SER A 9 35.32 -3.65 15.00
CA SER A 9 34.43 -2.96 14.04
C SER A 9 33.14 -3.75 13.77
N ALA A 10 33.23 -5.09 13.82
CA ALA A 10 32.09 -5.97 13.62
C ALA A 10 31.05 -5.90 14.75
N ARG A 11 31.48 -5.69 16.01
CA ARG A 11 30.57 -5.63 17.18
C ARG A 11 29.64 -4.42 17.17
N PRO A 12 30.12 -3.18 16.90
CA PRO A 12 29.26 -2.00 16.74
C PRO A 12 28.29 -2.13 15.56
N ALA A 13 28.72 -2.68 14.42
CA ALA A 13 27.85 -2.89 13.26
C ALA A 13 26.75 -3.92 13.54
N GLN A 14 27.11 -5.05 14.18
CA GLN A 14 26.15 -6.07 14.60
C GLN A 14 25.15 -5.52 15.63
N ASP A 15 25.62 -4.75 16.60
CA ASP A 15 24.76 -4.13 17.60
C ASP A 15 23.80 -3.12 16.97
N ASN A 16 24.25 -2.31 16.01
CA ASN A 16 23.38 -1.38 15.29
C ASN A 16 22.30 -2.10 14.49
N SER A 17 22.66 -3.19 13.80
CA SER A 17 21.68 -4.02 13.08
C SER A 17 20.57 -4.56 13.99
N SER A 18 20.91 -4.94 15.23
CA SER A 18 19.93 -5.42 16.22
C SER A 18 18.95 -4.34 16.68
N ILE A 19 19.43 -3.10 16.85
CA ILE A 19 18.57 -1.95 17.21
C ILE A 19 17.65 -1.60 16.04
N VAL A 20 18.16 -1.62 14.81
CA VAL A 20 17.36 -1.35 13.62
C VAL A 20 16.31 -2.46 13.41
N ASP A 21 16.67 -3.73 13.59
CA ASP A 21 15.72 -4.84 13.50
C ASP A 21 14.65 -4.78 14.61
N ALA A 22 14.99 -4.31 15.82
CA ALA A 22 14.00 -3.99 16.85
C ALA A 22 13.07 -2.83 16.42
N ALA A 23 13.62 -1.76 15.84
CA ALA A 23 12.81 -0.66 15.32
C ALA A 23 11.85 -1.10 14.22
N ARG A 24 12.29 -1.98 13.32
CA ARG A 24 11.45 -2.61 12.29
C ARG A 24 10.28 -3.41 12.89
N LYS A 25 10.53 -4.17 13.96
CA LYS A 25 9.46 -4.89 14.70
C LYS A 25 8.45 -3.95 15.34
N VAL A 26 8.93 -2.84 15.95
CA VAL A 26 8.05 -1.80 16.50
C VAL A 26 7.16 -1.22 15.41
N VAL A 27 7.72 -0.85 14.25
CA VAL A 27 6.94 -0.33 13.10
C VAL A 27 5.95 -1.37 12.60
N ALA A 28 6.35 -2.62 12.43
CA ALA A 28 5.46 -3.69 11.95
C ALA A 28 4.29 -3.99 12.91
N THR A 29 4.45 -3.69 14.20
CA THR A 29 3.43 -3.97 15.24
C THR A 29 2.57 -2.75 15.57
N LYS A 30 3.17 -1.55 15.58
CA LYS A 30 2.56 -0.31 16.10
C LYS A 30 2.47 0.79 15.04
N GLY A 31 2.88 0.51 13.80
CA GLY A 31 3.03 1.52 12.75
C GLY A 31 4.18 2.48 13.00
N LEU A 32 4.47 3.36 12.03
CA LEU A 32 5.48 4.41 12.21
C LEU A 32 5.10 5.41 13.31
N SER A 33 3.81 5.72 13.46
CA SER A 33 3.31 6.65 14.49
C SER A 33 3.59 6.16 15.91
N GLY A 34 3.57 4.83 16.12
CA GLY A 34 3.92 4.20 17.39
C GLY A 34 5.42 4.10 17.67
N MET A 35 6.29 4.49 16.73
CA MET A 35 7.74 4.39 16.88
C MET A 35 8.35 5.64 17.54
N SER A 36 9.04 5.42 18.65
CA SER A 36 9.88 6.39 19.37
C SER A 36 11.19 5.73 19.83
N LEU A 37 12.20 6.53 20.19
CA LEU A 37 13.45 5.99 20.78
C LEU A 37 13.18 5.12 22.01
N ARG A 38 12.18 5.48 22.81
CA ARG A 38 11.77 4.72 23.99
C ARG A 38 11.20 3.36 23.63
N THR A 39 10.23 3.31 22.73
CA THR A 39 9.61 2.04 22.31
C THR A 39 10.61 1.12 21.62
N VAL A 40 11.59 1.67 20.90
CA VAL A 40 12.68 0.89 20.30
C VAL A 40 13.66 0.40 21.36
N ALA A 41 14.01 1.22 22.36
CA ALA A 41 14.86 0.82 23.48
C ALA A 41 14.26 -0.34 24.27
N GLU A 42 12.95 -0.28 24.54
CA GLU A 42 12.17 -1.35 25.18
C GLU A 42 12.21 -2.64 24.34
N GLU A 43 11.96 -2.57 23.03
CA GLU A 43 12.00 -3.74 22.13
C GLU A 43 13.42 -4.33 21.99
N ALA A 44 14.45 -3.47 21.94
CA ALA A 44 15.84 -3.88 21.77
C ALA A 44 16.52 -4.33 23.07
N GLY A 45 15.87 -4.18 24.23
CA GLY A 45 16.46 -4.48 25.53
C GLY A 45 17.66 -3.59 25.87
N THR A 46 17.66 -2.33 25.42
CA THR A 46 18.74 -1.35 25.64
C THR A 46 18.21 -0.02 26.20
N SER A 47 19.07 0.97 26.38
CA SER A 47 18.68 2.30 26.85
C SER A 47 18.47 3.28 25.70
N VAL A 48 17.59 4.27 25.90
CA VAL A 48 17.40 5.39 24.96
C VAL A 48 18.73 6.10 24.69
N GLY A 49 19.54 6.33 25.73
CA GLY A 49 20.86 6.96 25.59
C GLY A 49 21.81 6.16 24.69
N SER A 50 21.76 4.82 24.75
CA SER A 50 22.56 3.97 23.85
C SER A 50 22.11 4.10 22.39
N ILE A 51 20.80 4.19 22.12
CA ILE A 51 20.29 4.38 20.76
C ILE A 51 20.65 5.77 20.25
N SER A 52 20.45 6.81 21.06
CA SER A 52 20.81 8.18 20.71
C SER A 52 22.29 8.35 20.41
N TYR A 53 23.17 7.64 21.12
CA TYR A 53 24.60 7.66 20.85
C TYR A 53 24.98 6.91 19.56
N ARG A 54 24.35 5.75 19.30
CA ARG A 54 24.75 4.85 18.20
C ARG A 54 24.12 5.14 16.85
N ILE A 55 22.86 5.60 16.86
CA ILE A 55 22.06 5.84 15.66
C ILE A 55 21.65 7.31 15.59
N GLY A 56 21.20 7.88 16.70
CA GLY A 56 20.74 9.27 16.76
C GLY A 56 19.27 9.38 17.11
N ASP A 57 18.58 10.27 16.41
CA ASP A 57 17.17 10.57 16.69
C ASP A 57 16.20 9.66 15.90
N ARG A 58 14.91 10.01 15.96
CA ARG A 58 13.86 9.26 15.25
C ARG A 58 14.04 9.31 13.73
N ALA A 59 14.51 10.44 13.17
CA ALA A 59 14.72 10.56 11.73
C ALA A 59 15.90 9.68 11.29
N ALA A 60 16.99 9.68 12.06
CA ALA A 60 18.12 8.79 11.83
C ALA A 60 17.73 7.31 11.92
N LEU A 61 16.85 6.93 12.86
CA LEU A 61 16.29 5.58 12.93
C LEU A 61 15.48 5.22 11.67
N ILE A 62 14.63 6.13 11.18
CA ILE A 62 13.83 5.88 9.96
C ILE A 62 14.76 5.68 8.75
N ALA A 63 15.79 6.50 8.61
CA ALA A 63 16.79 6.35 7.55
C ALA A 63 17.51 5.00 7.64
N ALA A 64 17.96 4.61 8.84
CA ALA A 64 18.61 3.31 9.07
C ALA A 64 17.68 2.12 8.78
N ILE A 65 16.37 2.25 9.06
CA ILE A 65 15.37 1.25 8.67
C ILE A 65 15.27 1.13 7.14
N ALA A 66 15.24 2.25 6.41
CA ALA A 66 15.18 2.21 4.94
C ALA A 66 16.42 1.53 4.32
N GLU A 67 17.62 1.83 4.85
CA GLU A 67 18.86 1.15 4.44
C GLU A 67 18.79 -0.36 4.72
N ARG A 68 18.29 -0.75 5.90
CA ARG A 68 18.10 -2.16 6.25
C ARG A 68 17.09 -2.87 5.34
N GLU A 69 16.01 -2.21 4.94
CA GLU A 69 15.05 -2.78 3.98
C GLU A 69 15.67 -2.94 2.58
N ILE A 70 16.56 -2.04 2.16
CA ILE A 70 17.29 -2.18 0.89
C ILE A 70 18.19 -3.43 0.91
N GLU A 71 18.94 -3.64 1.99
CA GLU A 71 19.78 -4.85 2.16
C GLU A 71 18.94 -6.14 2.09
N LEU A 72 17.80 -6.16 2.80
CA LEU A 72 16.91 -7.31 2.84
C LEU A 72 16.23 -7.56 1.49
N MET A 73 15.85 -6.50 0.78
CA MET A 73 15.32 -6.58 -0.58
C MET A 73 16.36 -7.17 -1.53
N ALA A 74 17.61 -6.71 -1.48
CA ALA A 74 18.68 -7.24 -2.31
C ALA A 74 18.95 -8.75 -2.04
N ALA A 75 18.96 -9.16 -0.77
CA ALA A 75 19.09 -10.56 -0.38
C ALA A 75 17.90 -11.41 -0.89
N THR A 76 16.67 -10.89 -0.77
CA THR A 76 15.47 -11.54 -1.27
C THR A 76 15.52 -11.71 -2.79
N SER A 77 15.93 -10.67 -3.53
CA SER A 77 16.10 -10.72 -4.97
C SER A 77 17.12 -11.76 -5.42
N ALA A 78 18.22 -11.93 -4.67
CA ALA A 78 19.17 -12.99 -4.95
C ALA A 78 18.55 -14.39 -4.79
N GLN A 79 17.79 -14.63 -3.73
CA GLN A 79 17.12 -15.92 -3.48
C GLN A 79 16.08 -16.26 -4.56
N TRP A 80 15.28 -15.27 -4.97
CA TRP A 80 14.29 -15.45 -6.03
C TRP A 80 14.94 -15.74 -7.39
N ARG A 81 16.07 -15.07 -7.69
CA ARG A 81 16.84 -15.32 -8.91
C ARG A 81 17.43 -16.74 -8.93
N GLU A 82 17.98 -17.18 -7.80
CA GLU A 82 18.50 -18.55 -7.64
C GLU A 82 17.38 -19.58 -7.81
N ARG A 83 16.24 -19.38 -7.16
CA ARG A 83 15.08 -20.27 -7.24
C ARG A 83 14.52 -20.41 -8.65
N LEU A 84 14.49 -19.32 -9.44
CA LEU A 84 14.02 -19.37 -10.82
C LEU A 84 14.98 -20.12 -11.74
N GLY A 85 16.27 -20.24 -11.40
CA GLY A 85 17.24 -21.05 -12.13
C GLY A 85 17.46 -20.64 -13.59
N GLY A 86 17.07 -19.42 -13.96
CA GLY A 86 17.15 -18.92 -15.34
C GLY A 86 16.02 -19.34 -16.28
N LEU A 87 14.96 -19.97 -15.76
CA LEU A 87 13.72 -20.14 -16.50
C LEU A 87 13.14 -18.77 -16.92
N ASP A 88 12.50 -18.71 -18.08
CA ASP A 88 11.70 -17.56 -18.49
C ASP A 88 10.27 -17.70 -17.90
N PRO A 89 9.87 -16.88 -16.92
CA PRO A 89 8.56 -16.99 -16.29
C PRO A 89 7.39 -16.74 -17.23
N VAL A 90 7.61 -15.97 -18.31
CA VAL A 90 6.57 -15.64 -19.29
C VAL A 90 6.36 -16.85 -20.20
N ALA A 91 7.44 -17.38 -20.79
CA ALA A 91 7.36 -18.53 -21.69
C ALA A 91 6.84 -19.80 -20.99
N THR A 92 7.15 -19.96 -19.69
CA THR A 92 6.68 -21.10 -18.88
C THR A 92 5.29 -20.92 -18.30
N GLY A 93 4.71 -19.71 -18.38
CA GLY A 93 3.38 -19.41 -17.85
C GLY A 93 3.29 -19.30 -16.32
N ILE A 94 4.41 -19.37 -15.59
CA ILE A 94 4.44 -19.37 -14.12
C ILE A 94 4.46 -17.95 -13.51
N LEU A 95 4.55 -16.89 -14.33
CA LEU A 95 4.68 -15.52 -13.83
C LEU A 95 3.50 -15.10 -12.92
N ALA A 96 2.28 -15.56 -13.20
CA ALA A 96 1.13 -15.27 -12.34
C ALA A 96 1.32 -15.84 -10.92
N ASP A 97 1.86 -17.05 -10.83
CA ASP A 97 2.11 -17.74 -9.56
C ASP A 97 3.23 -17.04 -8.79
N LEU A 98 4.30 -16.61 -9.48
CA LEU A 98 5.40 -15.84 -8.87
C LEU A 98 4.91 -14.51 -8.27
N ILE A 99 4.02 -13.80 -8.95
CA ILE A 99 3.44 -12.53 -8.45
C ILE A 99 2.56 -12.79 -7.22
N CYS A 100 1.74 -13.83 -7.26
CA CYS A 100 0.88 -14.19 -6.12
C CYS A 100 1.70 -14.66 -4.92
N GLU A 101 2.75 -15.45 -5.14
CA GLU A 101 3.67 -15.92 -4.10
C GLU A 101 4.47 -14.76 -3.50
N TRP A 102 4.93 -13.79 -4.31
CA TRP A 102 5.59 -12.59 -3.79
C TRP A 102 4.70 -11.86 -2.77
N LEU A 103 3.42 -11.70 -3.09
CA LEU A 103 2.44 -11.04 -2.22
C LEU A 103 2.09 -11.89 -0.99
N ASP A 104 2.05 -13.22 -1.11
CA ASP A 104 1.81 -14.16 -0.02
C ASP A 104 3.02 -14.26 0.95
N GLU A 105 4.25 -14.27 0.44
CA GLU A 105 5.45 -14.12 1.27
C GLU A 105 5.41 -12.79 2.04
N GLY A 106 4.89 -11.73 1.43
CA GLY A 106 4.66 -10.45 2.08
C GLY A 106 3.65 -10.52 3.24
N ALA A 107 2.73 -11.48 3.25
CA ALA A 107 1.86 -11.75 4.39
C ALA A 107 2.46 -12.73 5.41
N GLY A 108 3.42 -13.56 4.97
CA GLY A 108 4.12 -14.58 5.75
C GLY A 108 5.57 -14.23 6.07
N ALA A 109 6.53 -14.91 5.42
CA ALA A 109 7.95 -14.85 5.78
C ALA A 109 8.57 -13.44 5.71
N ARG A 110 8.09 -12.57 4.81
CA ARG A 110 8.53 -11.17 4.65
C ARG A 110 7.59 -10.16 5.31
N ARG A 111 6.68 -10.59 6.19
CA ARG A 111 5.64 -9.73 6.78
C ARG A 111 6.16 -8.43 7.40
N VAL A 112 7.24 -8.50 8.17
CA VAL A 112 7.84 -7.31 8.79
C VAL A 112 8.30 -6.33 7.72
N SER A 113 9.12 -6.78 6.76
CA SER A 113 9.60 -5.96 5.65
C SER A 113 8.47 -5.37 4.81
N ALA A 114 7.42 -6.15 4.54
CA ALA A 114 6.29 -5.70 3.74
C ALA A 114 5.50 -4.57 4.45
N ILE A 115 5.20 -4.72 5.75
CA ILE A 115 4.54 -3.67 6.54
C ILE A 115 5.42 -2.42 6.63
N VAL A 116 6.70 -2.59 6.96
CA VAL A 116 7.66 -1.48 7.06
C VAL A 116 7.76 -0.72 5.75
N THR A 117 7.87 -1.41 4.61
CA THR A 117 7.95 -0.77 3.28
C THR A 117 6.68 0.03 2.97
N CYS A 118 5.48 -0.50 3.30
CA CYS A 118 4.22 0.24 3.11
C CYS A 118 4.15 1.50 3.99
N GLU A 119 4.58 1.40 5.26
CA GLU A 119 4.65 2.52 6.20
C GLU A 119 5.63 3.61 5.72
N LEU A 120 6.84 3.21 5.28
CA LEU A 120 7.83 4.15 4.73
C LEU A 120 7.34 4.82 3.45
N ALA A 121 6.66 4.08 2.56
CA ALA A 121 6.08 4.65 1.35
C ALA A 121 5.01 5.70 1.67
N LEU A 122 4.17 5.46 2.69
CA LEU A 122 3.18 6.44 3.16
C LEU A 122 3.83 7.67 3.80
N LEU A 123 4.89 7.51 4.59
CA LEU A 123 5.66 8.62 5.14
C LEU A 123 6.25 9.48 4.02
N ALA A 124 6.99 8.85 3.10
CA ALA A 124 7.63 9.52 1.98
C ALA A 124 6.60 10.16 1.02
N SER A 125 5.40 9.58 0.88
CA SER A 125 4.33 10.17 0.05
C SER A 125 3.76 11.50 0.56
N ARG A 126 4.08 11.87 1.80
CA ARG A 126 3.73 13.18 2.39
C ARG A 126 4.90 14.15 2.31
N ASP A 127 6.11 13.64 2.51
CA ASP A 127 7.35 14.41 2.42
C ASP A 127 8.48 13.52 1.88
N PRO A 128 8.73 13.55 0.55
CA PRO A 128 9.80 12.75 -0.07
C PRO A 128 11.19 13.14 0.42
N ALA A 129 11.38 14.40 0.81
CA ALA A 129 12.67 14.90 1.27
C ALA A 129 13.04 14.35 2.65
N ALA A 130 12.05 13.96 3.46
CA ALA A 130 12.27 13.33 4.76
C ALA A 130 12.82 11.90 4.68
N LEU A 131 12.69 11.22 3.53
CA LEU A 131 13.19 9.85 3.36
C LEU A 131 13.72 9.59 1.93
N PRO A 132 14.89 10.15 1.56
CA PRO A 132 15.47 9.96 0.23
C PRO A 132 15.74 8.49 -0.11
N GLY A 133 16.05 7.66 0.88
CA GLY A 133 16.28 6.21 0.73
C GLY A 133 15.07 5.44 0.21
N MET A 134 13.86 6.00 0.27
CA MET A 134 12.65 5.35 -0.25
C MET A 134 12.72 5.12 -1.76
N ALA A 135 13.32 6.04 -2.52
CA ALA A 135 13.47 5.89 -3.97
C ALA A 135 14.30 4.65 -4.30
N ALA A 136 15.45 4.48 -3.64
CA ALA A 136 16.31 3.31 -3.81
C ALA A 136 15.59 2.01 -3.43
N LEU A 137 14.81 2.00 -2.33
CA LEU A 137 14.04 0.81 -1.94
C LEU A 137 13.00 0.41 -3.00
N LEU A 138 12.25 1.38 -3.55
CA LEU A 138 11.29 1.11 -4.63
C LEU A 138 11.98 0.67 -5.93
N ASP A 139 13.14 1.26 -6.25
CA ASP A 139 13.95 0.86 -7.40
C ASP A 139 14.44 -0.59 -7.28
N HIS A 140 14.86 -1.01 -6.08
CA HIS A 140 15.24 -2.41 -5.81
C HIS A 140 14.06 -3.38 -5.96
N GLY A 141 12.86 -2.97 -5.52
CA GLY A 141 11.64 -3.77 -5.70
C GLY A 141 11.25 -3.95 -7.17
N GLU A 142 11.46 -2.94 -8.01
CA GLU A 142 11.25 -3.06 -9.46
C GLU A 142 12.38 -3.85 -10.14
N ALA A 143 13.63 -3.67 -9.70
CA ALA A 143 14.78 -4.38 -10.22
C ALA A 143 14.65 -5.90 -10.04
N LEU A 144 14.04 -6.37 -8.94
CA LEU A 144 13.65 -7.78 -8.78
C LEU A 144 12.90 -8.29 -10.01
N TRP A 145 11.83 -7.61 -10.42
CA TRP A 145 11.00 -8.04 -11.53
C TRP A 145 11.74 -7.93 -12.86
N ARG A 146 12.55 -6.88 -13.06
CA ARG A 146 13.41 -6.78 -14.26
C ARG A 146 14.38 -7.96 -14.36
N ASP A 147 14.98 -8.36 -13.24
CA ASP A 147 15.93 -9.48 -13.19
C ASP A 147 15.26 -10.84 -13.47
N LEU A 148 14.06 -11.06 -12.92
CA LEU A 148 13.26 -12.26 -13.17
C LEU A 148 12.75 -12.33 -14.62
N LEU A 149 12.51 -11.17 -15.23
CA LEU A 149 12.01 -11.03 -16.60
C LEU A 149 13.09 -10.81 -17.65
N ARG A 150 14.38 -10.92 -17.32
CA ARG A 150 15.50 -10.57 -18.23
C ARG A 150 15.48 -11.27 -19.59
N ALA A 151 14.83 -12.43 -19.69
CA ALA A 151 14.67 -13.19 -20.93
C ALA A 151 13.52 -12.67 -21.82
N SER A 152 12.60 -11.89 -21.26
CA SER A 152 11.45 -11.32 -21.96
C SER A 152 11.86 -10.06 -22.73
N PRO A 153 11.47 -9.92 -24.02
CA PRO A 153 11.72 -8.71 -24.80
C PRO A 153 11.02 -7.47 -24.25
N LYS A 154 10.06 -7.66 -23.33
CA LYS A 154 9.25 -6.59 -22.74
C LYS A 154 9.44 -6.48 -21.23
N ALA A 155 10.64 -6.86 -20.75
CA ALA A 155 10.99 -6.89 -19.33
C ALA A 155 10.73 -5.55 -18.60
N GLY A 156 11.07 -4.41 -19.22
CA GLY A 156 10.93 -3.08 -18.60
C GLY A 156 9.48 -2.71 -18.26
N PRO A 157 8.59 -2.56 -19.26
CA PRO A 157 7.18 -2.24 -19.04
C PRO A 157 6.48 -3.22 -18.11
N LEU A 158 6.74 -4.53 -18.27
CA LEU A 158 6.13 -5.56 -17.45
C LEU A 158 6.61 -5.52 -15.99
N ALA A 159 7.91 -5.30 -15.76
CA ALA A 159 8.45 -5.13 -14.41
C ALA A 159 7.85 -3.90 -13.71
N LEU A 160 7.71 -2.78 -14.43
CA LEU A 160 7.06 -1.58 -13.92
C LEU A 160 5.59 -1.84 -13.57
N PHE A 161 4.85 -2.53 -14.45
CA PHE A 161 3.46 -2.88 -14.21
C PHE A 161 3.32 -3.75 -12.95
N ILE A 162 4.11 -4.83 -12.84
CA ILE A 162 4.06 -5.74 -11.70
C ILE A 162 4.49 -5.04 -10.41
N ALA A 163 5.58 -4.27 -10.42
CA ALA A 163 6.07 -3.58 -9.23
C ALA A 163 5.04 -2.55 -8.72
N SER A 164 4.42 -1.81 -9.63
CA SER A 164 3.39 -0.83 -9.31
C SER A 164 2.11 -1.51 -8.79
N TYR A 165 1.69 -2.61 -9.42
CA TYR A 165 0.57 -3.43 -8.92
C TYR A 165 0.86 -3.96 -7.51
N CYS A 166 2.05 -4.53 -7.28
CA CYS A 166 2.41 -5.10 -5.99
C CYS A 166 2.49 -4.03 -4.90
N LEU A 167 2.99 -2.83 -5.21
CA LEU A 167 3.04 -1.72 -4.26
C LEU A 167 1.63 -1.34 -3.76
N ASP A 168 0.66 -1.30 -4.67
CA ASP A 168 -0.75 -1.04 -4.35
C ASP A 168 -1.41 -2.19 -3.57
N GLU A 169 -1.09 -3.44 -3.95
CA GLU A 169 -1.76 -4.63 -3.46
C GLU A 169 -1.23 -5.18 -2.14
N GLN A 170 0.03 -4.88 -1.81
CA GLN A 170 0.73 -5.45 -0.65
C GLN A 170 0.01 -5.27 0.69
N PRO A 171 -0.51 -4.08 1.08
CA PRO A 171 -1.17 -3.94 2.39
C PRO A 171 -2.45 -4.77 2.49
N PHE A 172 -3.18 -4.94 1.38
CA PHE A 172 -4.37 -5.81 1.33
C PHE A 172 -3.98 -7.29 1.37
N SER A 173 -2.90 -7.68 0.71
CA SER A 173 -2.40 -9.05 0.77
C SER A 173 -1.99 -9.46 2.18
N ILE A 174 -1.42 -8.53 2.96
CA ILE A 174 -1.07 -8.74 4.38
C ILE A 174 -2.32 -8.88 5.25
N LEU A 175 -3.30 -8.00 5.07
CA LEU A 175 -4.51 -7.92 5.89
C LEU A 175 -5.48 -9.08 5.63
N LEU A 176 -5.63 -9.45 4.36
CA LEU A 176 -6.66 -10.35 3.86
C LEU A 176 -6.08 -11.73 3.46
N ALA A 177 -4.89 -12.07 3.94
CA ALA A 177 -4.23 -13.36 3.66
C ALA A 177 -5.08 -14.60 3.99
N GLY A 178 -5.99 -14.50 4.96
CA GLY A 178 -6.94 -15.56 5.32
C GLY A 178 -8.27 -15.54 4.55
N GLU A 179 -8.51 -14.56 3.69
CA GLU A 179 -9.78 -14.38 2.97
C GLU A 179 -9.73 -15.03 1.59
N THR A 180 -10.49 -16.11 1.39
CA THR A 180 -10.39 -16.95 0.19
C THR A 180 -10.87 -16.21 -1.05
N ASP A 181 -12.02 -15.53 -0.97
CA ASP A 181 -12.58 -14.80 -2.11
C ASP A 181 -11.69 -13.62 -2.51
N TYR A 182 -11.00 -12.99 -1.55
CA TYR A 182 -9.98 -11.98 -1.83
C TYR A 182 -8.79 -12.56 -2.58
N ARG A 183 -8.25 -13.70 -2.13
CA ARG A 183 -7.12 -14.35 -2.82
C ARG A 183 -7.51 -14.74 -4.24
N LEU A 184 -8.71 -15.31 -4.43
CA LEU A 184 -9.22 -15.63 -5.76
C LEU A 184 -9.39 -14.39 -6.64
N LEU A 185 -9.86 -13.27 -6.06
CA LEU A 185 -9.96 -11.98 -6.77
C LEU A 185 -8.58 -11.50 -7.21
N ARG A 186 -7.59 -11.49 -6.31
CA ARG A 186 -6.21 -11.13 -6.61
C ARG A 186 -5.61 -11.99 -7.73
N HIS A 187 -5.76 -13.32 -7.65
CA HIS A 187 -5.30 -14.23 -8.71
C HIS A 187 -5.99 -13.93 -10.05
N SER A 188 -7.30 -13.62 -10.03
CA SER A 188 -8.05 -13.21 -11.22
C SER A 188 -7.48 -11.92 -11.81
N THR A 189 -7.20 -10.90 -10.97
CA THR A 189 -6.58 -9.63 -11.37
C THR A 189 -5.20 -9.84 -11.99
N VAL A 190 -4.33 -10.65 -11.37
CA VAL A 190 -2.99 -10.96 -11.90
C VAL A 190 -3.06 -11.67 -13.25
N ARG A 191 -3.98 -12.63 -13.43
CA ARG A 191 -4.19 -13.26 -14.74
C ARG A 191 -4.70 -12.27 -15.80
N GLY A 192 -5.58 -11.34 -15.41
CA GLY A 192 -6.02 -10.25 -16.28
C GLY A 192 -4.89 -9.31 -16.70
N MET A 193 -3.99 -8.98 -15.76
CA MET A 193 -2.79 -8.18 -16.00
C MET A 193 -1.89 -8.78 -17.09
N LEU A 194 -1.69 -10.10 -17.05
CA LEU A 194 -0.74 -10.80 -17.92
C LEU A 194 -1.37 -11.28 -19.26
N ARG A 195 -2.65 -11.01 -19.52
CA ARG A 195 -3.38 -11.63 -20.63
C ARG A 195 -2.80 -11.31 -22.01
N GLU A 196 -2.27 -10.09 -22.22
CA GLU A 196 -1.67 -9.71 -23.52
C GLU A 196 -0.37 -10.46 -23.84
N LEU A 197 0.31 -10.99 -22.83
CA LEU A 197 1.49 -11.84 -23.03
C LEU A 197 1.11 -13.20 -23.63
N GLY A 198 -0.12 -13.66 -23.42
CA GLY A 198 -0.66 -14.89 -23.97
C GLY A 198 -1.24 -14.68 -25.37
N GLN A 199 -0.39 -14.57 -26.40
CA GLN A 199 -0.75 -14.68 -27.82
C GLN A 199 -2.00 -13.88 -28.29
N GLY A 200 -2.34 -12.75 -27.65
CA GLY A 200 -3.53 -11.96 -28.00
C GLY A 200 -4.87 -12.65 -27.74
N GLN A 201 -4.93 -13.62 -26.82
CA GLN A 201 -6.19 -14.29 -26.49
C GLN A 201 -7.17 -13.33 -25.82
N ALA A 202 -8.36 -13.20 -26.42
CA ALA A 202 -9.48 -12.48 -25.83
C ALA A 202 -9.79 -13.02 -24.42
N CYS A 203 -10.31 -12.16 -23.56
CA CYS A 203 -10.81 -12.59 -22.26
C CYS A 203 -11.84 -13.72 -22.48
N PRO A 204 -11.65 -14.92 -21.89
CA PRO A 204 -12.66 -15.97 -21.96
C PRO A 204 -13.99 -15.44 -21.45
N GLY A 205 -15.10 -15.75 -22.12
CA GLY A 205 -16.41 -15.13 -21.86
C GLY A 205 -16.81 -15.14 -20.38
N ASP A 206 -16.52 -16.24 -19.67
CA ASP A 206 -16.87 -16.39 -18.26
C ASP A 206 -15.85 -15.81 -17.28
N ALA A 207 -14.63 -15.45 -17.72
CA ALA A 207 -13.58 -14.96 -16.83
C ALA A 207 -13.90 -13.58 -16.23
N SER A 208 -14.49 -12.69 -17.03
CA SER A 208 -14.94 -11.37 -16.57
C SER A 208 -16.11 -11.50 -15.59
N ALA A 209 -17.06 -12.40 -15.87
CA ALA A 209 -18.19 -12.70 -14.99
C ALA A 209 -17.73 -13.32 -13.66
N TRP A 210 -16.79 -14.28 -13.70
CA TRP A 210 -16.16 -14.86 -12.51
C TRP A 210 -15.46 -13.80 -11.65
N HIS A 211 -14.70 -12.89 -12.28
CA HIS A 211 -14.05 -11.79 -11.57
C HIS A 211 -15.07 -10.92 -10.83
N MET A 212 -16.18 -10.55 -11.48
CA MET A 212 -17.23 -9.75 -10.84
C MET A 212 -17.97 -10.52 -9.75
N ALA A 213 -18.20 -11.82 -9.91
CA ALA A 213 -18.79 -12.65 -8.85
C ALA A 213 -17.95 -12.65 -7.57
N LEU A 214 -16.62 -12.61 -7.68
CA LEU A 214 -15.72 -12.46 -6.53
C LEU A 214 -15.81 -11.07 -5.88
N VAL A 215 -15.94 -10.02 -6.69
CA VAL A 215 -16.21 -8.65 -6.19
C VAL A 215 -17.52 -8.62 -5.39
N ASP A 216 -18.57 -9.25 -5.90
CA ASP A 216 -19.89 -9.28 -5.24
C ASP A 216 -19.86 -10.10 -3.95
N ARG A 217 -19.17 -11.25 -3.93
CA ARG A 217 -18.99 -12.06 -2.70
C ARG A 217 -18.33 -11.28 -1.58
N LEU A 218 -17.32 -10.48 -1.90
CA LEU A 218 -16.63 -9.62 -0.93
C LEU A 218 -17.49 -8.46 -0.43
N ALA A 219 -18.66 -8.19 -1.03
CA ALA A 219 -19.61 -7.21 -0.50
C ALA A 219 -20.20 -7.63 0.85
N VAL A 220 -20.33 -8.94 1.12
CA VAL A 220 -20.86 -9.45 2.40
C VAL A 220 -19.94 -9.09 3.58
N PRO A 221 -18.64 -9.47 3.59
CA PRO A 221 -17.74 -9.07 4.68
C PRO A 221 -17.44 -7.56 4.69
N ALA A 222 -17.64 -6.84 3.57
CA ALA A 222 -17.56 -5.39 3.51
C ALA A 222 -18.82 -4.66 4.02
N GLY A 223 -19.95 -5.36 4.16
CA GLY A 223 -21.24 -4.78 4.53
C GLY A 223 -21.20 -3.82 5.72
N PRO A 224 -20.51 -4.16 6.84
CA PRO A 224 -20.41 -3.25 7.99
C PRO A 224 -19.71 -1.91 7.72
N ALA A 225 -18.97 -1.77 6.61
CA ALA A 225 -18.37 -0.50 6.19
C ALA A 225 -19.35 0.43 5.46
N HIS A 226 -20.48 -0.10 5.00
CA HIS A 226 -21.56 0.65 4.40
C HIS A 226 -22.81 0.42 5.25
N ASP A 227 -23.09 1.34 6.15
CA ASP A 227 -24.48 1.51 6.55
C ASP A 227 -25.21 2.23 5.42
N ALA A 228 -25.72 1.45 4.45
CA ALA A 228 -26.50 1.98 3.33
C ALA A 228 -27.79 2.72 3.78
N THR A 229 -28.16 2.57 5.07
CA THR A 229 -29.28 3.28 5.71
C THR A 229 -28.84 4.47 6.55
N ALA A 230 -27.52 4.71 6.70
CA ALA A 230 -27.02 5.88 7.40
C ALA A 230 -27.40 7.14 6.62
N LYS A 231 -28.27 7.95 7.23
CA LYS A 231 -28.59 9.28 6.72
C LYS A 231 -27.31 10.11 6.64
N VAL A 232 -27.20 10.93 5.59
CA VAL A 232 -26.18 11.96 5.48
C VAL A 232 -26.17 12.74 6.81
N PRO A 233 -25.01 12.87 7.47
CA PRO A 233 -24.93 13.64 8.71
C PRO A 233 -25.49 15.05 8.49
N GLU A 234 -26.35 15.51 9.38
CA GLU A 234 -26.93 16.87 9.36
C GLU A 234 -26.51 17.66 10.60
N GLY A 235 -26.56 18.99 10.50
CA GLY A 235 -26.24 19.91 11.60
C GLY A 235 -24.83 19.72 12.16
N ASN A 236 -24.69 19.74 13.48
CA ASN A 236 -23.39 19.64 14.15
C ASN A 236 -22.63 18.35 13.82
N LYS A 237 -23.33 17.25 13.52
CA LYS A 237 -22.69 15.98 13.14
C LYS A 237 -22.02 16.09 11.77
N ALA A 238 -22.61 16.84 10.84
CA ALA A 238 -22.03 17.11 9.52
C ALA A 238 -20.77 17.97 9.65
N VAL A 239 -20.86 19.05 10.44
CA VAL A 239 -19.73 19.95 10.70
C VAL A 239 -18.57 19.19 11.35
N LEU A 240 -18.84 18.31 12.32
CA LEU A 240 -17.78 17.48 12.89
C LEU A 240 -17.20 16.50 11.86
N ALA A 241 -18.02 15.87 11.02
CA ALA A 241 -17.54 15.00 9.94
C ALA A 241 -16.63 15.72 8.94
N ASP A 242 -16.91 17.00 8.65
CA ASP A 242 -16.06 17.85 7.83
C ASP A 242 -14.68 18.08 8.48
N HIS A 243 -14.62 18.43 9.77
CA HIS A 243 -13.35 18.57 10.50
C HIS A 243 -12.58 17.24 10.59
N ILE A 244 -13.29 16.11 10.70
CA ILE A 244 -12.67 14.79 10.68
C ILE A 244 -12.05 14.52 9.31
N ALA A 245 -12.75 14.83 8.21
CA ALA A 245 -12.20 14.69 6.86
C ALA A 245 -10.92 15.53 6.68
N ASP A 246 -10.91 16.78 7.17
CA ASP A 246 -9.73 17.66 7.12
C ASP A 246 -8.56 17.11 7.95
N LEU A 247 -8.85 16.50 9.11
CA LEU A 247 -7.87 15.79 9.92
C LEU A 247 -7.28 14.59 9.19
N ILE A 248 -8.11 13.79 8.51
CA ILE A 248 -7.64 12.66 7.69
C ILE A 248 -6.74 13.17 6.56
N SER A 249 -7.14 14.21 5.84
CA SER A 249 -6.33 14.76 4.75
C SER A 249 -4.99 15.30 5.21
N SER A 250 -4.93 15.93 6.40
CA SER A 250 -3.72 16.57 6.92
C SER A 250 -2.80 15.64 7.70
N GLN A 251 -3.34 14.76 8.54
CA GLN A 251 -2.59 13.94 9.50
C GLN A 251 -2.72 12.43 9.26
N GLY A 252 -3.59 12.02 8.34
CA GLY A 252 -3.91 10.62 8.09
C GLY A 252 -4.82 10.01 9.15
N VAL A 253 -5.15 8.74 8.96
CA VAL A 253 -6.08 7.99 9.83
C VAL A 253 -5.50 7.72 11.22
N GLY A 254 -4.20 7.49 11.33
CA GLY A 254 -3.55 7.12 12.60
C GLY A 254 -3.57 8.22 13.68
N GLY A 255 -3.82 9.48 13.31
CA GLY A 255 -3.94 10.61 14.24
C GLY A 255 -5.37 10.83 14.75
N LEU A 256 -6.35 10.08 14.26
CA LEU A 256 -7.75 10.27 14.63
C LEU A 256 -8.00 9.87 16.08
N SER A 257 -8.67 10.76 16.81
CA SER A 257 -9.20 10.49 18.15
C SER A 257 -10.30 11.51 18.47
N HIS A 258 -11.19 11.19 19.41
CA HIS A 258 -12.17 12.17 19.90
C HIS A 258 -11.52 13.47 20.34
N ARG A 259 -10.35 13.37 20.99
CA ARG A 259 -9.59 14.54 21.45
C ARG A 259 -9.06 15.38 20.29
N ALA A 260 -8.48 14.75 19.27
CA ALA A 260 -7.97 15.46 18.10
C ALA A 260 -9.10 16.20 17.35
N VAL A 261 -10.24 15.53 17.17
CA VAL A 261 -11.43 16.12 16.53
C VAL A 261 -11.98 17.27 17.37
N ALA A 262 -12.13 17.09 18.68
CA ALA A 262 -12.60 18.12 19.60
C ALA A 262 -11.71 19.37 19.53
N GLN A 263 -10.39 19.17 19.55
CA GLN A 263 -9.42 20.26 19.43
C GLN A 263 -9.54 21.05 18.12
N VAL A 264 -9.66 20.38 16.98
CA VAL A 264 -9.75 21.05 15.67
C VAL A 264 -11.11 21.70 15.43
N SER A 265 -12.17 21.07 15.90
CA SER A 265 -13.55 21.60 15.81
C SER A 265 -13.89 22.68 16.83
N GLY A 266 -13.04 22.91 17.84
CA GLY A 266 -13.32 23.79 18.98
C GLY A 266 -14.48 23.31 19.87
N THR A 267 -14.82 22.01 19.84
CA THR A 267 -15.90 21.44 20.65
C THR A 267 -15.38 20.62 21.83
N ALA A 268 -16.25 20.27 22.78
CA ALA A 268 -15.88 19.39 23.88
C ALA A 268 -15.72 17.93 23.40
N THR A 269 -14.73 17.21 23.92
CA THR A 269 -14.52 15.77 23.63
C THR A 269 -15.77 14.93 23.90
N SER A 270 -16.55 15.27 24.93
CA SER A 270 -17.84 14.62 25.23
C SER A 270 -18.90 14.84 24.15
N SER A 271 -18.90 15.99 23.48
CA SER A 271 -19.80 16.28 22.36
C SER A 271 -19.43 15.46 21.13
N VAL A 272 -18.14 15.33 20.83
CA VAL A 272 -17.67 14.43 19.76
C VAL A 272 -18.05 12.98 20.06
N ALA A 273 -17.83 12.52 21.30
CA ALA A 273 -18.19 11.15 21.72
C ALA A 273 -19.70 10.90 21.68
N HIS A 274 -20.53 11.90 21.95
CA HIS A 274 -21.98 11.81 21.79
C HIS A 274 -22.39 11.60 20.32
N HIS A 275 -21.72 12.27 19.37
CA HIS A 275 -22.03 12.14 17.95
C HIS A 275 -21.40 10.91 17.29
N PHE A 276 -20.23 10.49 17.76
CA PHE A 276 -19.45 9.36 17.27
C PHE A 276 -18.94 8.52 18.46
N PRO A 277 -19.73 7.56 18.96
CA PRO A 277 -19.40 6.82 20.17
C PRO A 277 -18.09 6.03 20.09
N ALA A 278 -17.77 5.44 18.94
CA ALA A 278 -16.57 4.64 18.73
C ALA A 278 -15.59 5.31 17.75
N HIS A 279 -14.32 4.92 17.84
CA HIS A 279 -13.27 5.38 16.93
C HIS A 279 -13.60 5.09 15.46
N ARG A 280 -14.20 3.92 15.18
CA ARG A 280 -14.69 3.57 13.83
C ARG A 280 -15.71 4.59 13.31
N ASP A 281 -16.57 5.13 14.18
CA ASP A 281 -17.66 6.02 13.75
C ASP A 281 -17.10 7.38 13.31
N ILE A 282 -16.04 7.84 13.97
CA ILE A 282 -15.25 9.02 13.54
C ILE A 282 -14.66 8.75 12.17
N LEU A 283 -13.93 7.65 12.00
CA LEU A 283 -13.32 7.30 10.72
C LEU A 283 -14.36 7.27 9.61
N PHE A 284 -15.42 6.47 9.77
CA PHE A 284 -16.42 6.27 8.73
C PHE A 284 -17.04 7.59 8.30
N ALA A 285 -17.37 8.46 9.26
CA ALA A 285 -17.90 9.79 8.96
C ALA A 285 -16.91 10.66 8.18
N GLY A 286 -15.64 10.69 8.61
CA GLY A 286 -14.59 11.44 7.92
C GLY A 286 -14.30 10.92 6.52
N VAL A 287 -14.18 9.61 6.37
CA VAL A 287 -13.89 8.96 5.09
C VAL A 287 -15.06 9.06 4.12
N GLU A 288 -16.30 8.89 4.58
CA GLU A 288 -17.48 9.07 3.74
C GLU A 288 -17.58 10.52 3.26
N THR A 289 -17.33 11.49 4.14
CA THR A 289 -17.27 12.91 3.78
C THR A 289 -16.14 13.21 2.79
N LEU A 290 -14.94 12.67 3.03
CA LEU A 290 -13.81 12.81 2.11
C LEU A 290 -14.15 12.22 0.73
N TYR A 291 -14.70 11.01 0.69
CA TYR A 291 -15.13 10.34 -0.54
C TYR A 291 -16.19 11.16 -1.29
N ARG A 292 -17.17 11.74 -0.58
CA ARG A 292 -18.17 12.63 -1.16
C ARG A 292 -17.56 13.89 -1.77
N ARG A 293 -16.66 14.58 -1.05
CA ARG A 293 -15.95 15.77 -1.54
C ARG A 293 -15.15 15.44 -2.81
N MET A 294 -14.39 14.36 -2.76
CA MET A 294 -13.60 13.88 -3.90
C MET A 294 -14.47 13.52 -5.12
N ARG A 295 -15.60 12.84 -4.92
CA ARG A 295 -16.53 12.52 -6.02
C ARG A 295 -17.11 13.79 -6.66
N SER A 296 -17.29 14.85 -5.88
CA SER A 296 -17.68 16.16 -6.41
C SER A 296 -16.58 16.76 -7.29
N GLU A 297 -15.33 16.73 -6.83
CA GLU A 297 -14.17 17.31 -7.53
C GLU A 297 -13.78 16.54 -8.80
N ILE A 298 -13.84 15.20 -8.79
CA ILE A 298 -13.53 14.38 -9.98
C ILE A 298 -14.54 14.66 -11.11
N ARG A 299 -15.80 14.95 -10.77
CA ARG A 299 -16.81 15.36 -11.76
C ARG A 299 -16.55 16.76 -12.33
N SER A 300 -15.87 17.63 -11.58
CA SER A 300 -15.59 19.01 -12.01
C SER A 300 -14.27 19.18 -12.77
N THR A 301 -13.29 18.29 -12.59
CA THR A 301 -11.91 18.54 -13.08
C THR A 301 -11.25 17.29 -13.66
N ARG A 302 -10.79 17.36 -14.93
CA ARG A 302 -10.17 16.27 -15.72
C ARG A 302 -8.67 16.02 -15.44
N ALA A 303 -8.05 16.70 -14.48
CA ALA A 303 -6.61 16.68 -14.24
C ALA A 303 -6.22 15.89 -12.96
N ALA A 304 -4.94 15.52 -12.84
CA ALA A 304 -4.38 14.88 -11.64
C ALA A 304 -4.40 15.87 -10.44
N THR A 305 -5.52 15.89 -9.71
CA THR A 305 -5.77 16.80 -8.59
C THR A 305 -5.22 16.30 -7.25
N PRO A 306 -5.07 17.20 -6.24
CA PRO A 306 -4.75 16.87 -4.84
C PRO A 306 -5.65 15.79 -4.23
N ALA A 307 -6.96 15.80 -4.54
CA ALA A 307 -7.90 14.77 -4.10
C ALA A 307 -7.45 13.35 -4.42
N HIS A 308 -6.94 13.09 -5.62
CA HIS A 308 -6.54 11.73 -5.97
C HIS A 308 -5.30 11.24 -5.18
N ALA A 309 -4.46 12.15 -4.66
CA ALA A 309 -3.30 11.79 -3.82
C ALA A 309 -3.76 11.35 -2.43
N GLU A 310 -4.76 12.04 -1.90
CA GLU A 310 -5.41 11.69 -0.64
C GLU A 310 -6.12 10.34 -0.70
N ILE A 311 -6.82 10.01 -1.80
CA ILE A 311 -7.42 8.67 -2.00
C ILE A 311 -6.35 7.58 -1.93
N VAL A 312 -5.24 7.78 -2.65
CA VAL A 312 -4.15 6.79 -2.72
C VAL A 312 -3.63 6.52 -1.31
N ARG A 313 -3.29 7.56 -0.55
CA ARG A 313 -2.81 7.44 0.83
C ARG A 313 -3.85 6.81 1.75
N LEU A 314 -5.06 7.35 1.78
CA LEU A 314 -6.15 6.86 2.63
C LEU A 314 -6.40 5.36 2.43
N THR A 315 -6.41 4.90 1.18
CA THR A 315 -6.68 3.49 0.89
C THR A 315 -5.64 2.56 1.54
N HIS A 316 -4.35 2.95 1.50
CA HIS A 316 -3.26 2.19 2.10
C HIS A 316 -3.26 2.33 3.63
N GLU A 317 -3.50 3.54 4.15
CA GLU A 317 -3.59 3.81 5.59
C GLU A 317 -4.70 3.00 6.26
N CYS A 318 -5.87 2.90 5.64
CA CYS A 318 -6.97 2.09 6.17
C CYS A 318 -6.60 0.60 6.23
N ALA A 319 -5.91 0.09 5.22
CA ALA A 319 -5.47 -1.31 5.20
C ALA A 319 -4.42 -1.60 6.30
N LEU A 320 -3.45 -0.70 6.50
CA LEU A 320 -2.46 -0.83 7.57
C LEU A 320 -3.07 -0.65 8.95
N THR A 321 -3.98 0.31 9.13
CA THR A 321 -4.71 0.52 10.39
C THR A 321 -5.52 -0.71 10.75
N ALA A 322 -6.13 -1.38 9.76
CA ALA A 322 -6.88 -2.62 9.96
C ALA A 322 -6.03 -3.81 10.44
N LEU A 323 -4.69 -3.74 10.34
CA LEU A 323 -3.80 -4.74 10.93
C LEU A 323 -3.78 -4.66 12.46
N ALA A 324 -3.94 -3.45 13.02
CA ALA A 324 -3.96 -3.22 14.46
C ALA A 324 -5.38 -3.14 15.04
N ASP A 325 -6.35 -2.66 14.25
CA ASP A 325 -7.75 -2.54 14.64
C ASP A 325 -8.69 -3.27 13.65
N PRO A 326 -9.14 -4.48 13.98
CA PRO A 326 -10.02 -5.27 13.12
C PRO A 326 -11.34 -4.59 12.75
N ALA A 327 -11.79 -3.55 13.47
CA ALA A 327 -12.99 -2.80 13.14
C ALA A 327 -12.91 -2.11 11.76
N PHE A 328 -11.68 -1.91 11.25
CA PHE A 328 -11.41 -1.28 9.96
C PHE A 328 -11.41 -2.29 8.80
N ARG A 329 -11.41 -3.60 9.10
CA ARG A 329 -11.31 -4.65 8.08
C ARG A 329 -12.46 -4.59 7.04
N PRO A 330 -13.74 -4.41 7.40
CA PRO A 330 -14.81 -4.26 6.41
C PRO A 330 -14.55 -3.12 5.43
N PHE A 331 -13.99 -2.01 5.91
CA PHE A 331 -13.71 -0.84 5.08
C PHE A 331 -12.56 -1.10 4.11
N ALA A 332 -11.48 -1.73 4.58
CA ALA A 332 -10.37 -2.13 3.73
C ALA A 332 -10.81 -3.13 2.63
N ILE A 333 -11.70 -4.07 2.95
CA ILE A 333 -12.32 -4.96 1.96
C ILE A 333 -13.14 -4.15 0.96
N ASP A 334 -13.94 -3.19 1.41
CA ASP A 334 -14.76 -2.34 0.53
C ASP A 334 -13.89 -1.61 -0.48
N MET A 335 -12.85 -0.92 -0.01
CA MET A 335 -11.88 -0.18 -0.82
C MET A 335 -11.17 -1.06 -1.84
N ARG A 336 -10.78 -2.27 -1.43
CA ARG A 336 -10.04 -3.17 -2.33
C ARG A 336 -10.92 -3.84 -3.38
N ARG A 337 -12.11 -4.35 -3.03
CA ARG A 337 -12.95 -5.06 -4.02
C ARG A 337 -13.51 -4.10 -5.08
N ARG A 338 -13.81 -2.85 -4.71
CA ARG A 338 -14.37 -1.80 -5.60
C ARG A 338 -13.31 -1.07 -6.42
N ARG A 339 -12.07 -1.55 -6.40
CA ARG A 339 -11.03 -1.03 -7.28
C ARG A 339 -11.52 -1.07 -8.73
N ALA A 340 -11.40 0.07 -9.42
CA ALA A 340 -11.94 0.33 -10.76
C ALA A 340 -13.46 0.52 -10.90
N GLU A 341 -14.29 0.37 -9.86
CA GLU A 341 -15.76 0.46 -9.96
C GLU A 341 -16.22 1.74 -10.68
N ASN A 342 -15.63 2.89 -10.36
CA ASN A 342 -16.06 4.19 -10.90
C ASN A 342 -15.26 4.67 -12.12
N VAL A 343 -14.18 3.98 -12.50
CA VAL A 343 -13.25 4.41 -13.57
C VAL A 343 -13.06 3.36 -14.66
N HIS A 344 -13.74 2.22 -14.57
CA HIS A 344 -13.52 1.08 -15.46
C HIS A 344 -13.75 1.38 -16.95
N VAL A 345 -14.73 2.22 -17.29
CA VAL A 345 -15.02 2.60 -18.68
C VAL A 345 -13.84 3.40 -19.26
N GLN A 346 -13.35 4.38 -18.49
CA GLN A 346 -12.21 5.21 -18.88
C GLN A 346 -10.93 4.38 -19.02
N PHE A 347 -10.66 3.46 -18.10
CA PHE A 347 -9.48 2.59 -18.21
C PHE A 347 -9.60 1.57 -19.35
N ALA A 348 -10.80 1.06 -19.65
CA ALA A 348 -11.01 0.21 -20.81
C ALA A 348 -10.70 0.96 -22.12
N GLU A 349 -11.12 2.23 -22.22
CA GLU A 349 -10.78 3.12 -23.34
C GLU A 349 -9.26 3.30 -23.46
N TRP A 350 -8.56 3.62 -22.36
CA TRP A 350 -7.10 3.77 -22.37
C TRP A 350 -6.35 2.49 -22.72
N LEU A 351 -6.91 1.33 -22.36
CA LEU A 351 -6.38 0.02 -22.73
C LEU A 351 -6.73 -0.39 -24.17
N GLY A 352 -7.60 0.34 -24.85
CA GLY A 352 -8.06 -0.01 -26.21
C GLY A 352 -8.96 -1.24 -26.28
N ILE A 353 -9.72 -1.54 -25.22
CA ILE A 353 -10.62 -2.71 -25.16
C ILE A 353 -12.08 -2.28 -24.95
N PRO A 354 -13.08 -3.07 -25.40
CA PRO A 354 -14.48 -2.76 -25.14
C PRO A 354 -14.79 -2.70 -23.64
N ALA A 355 -15.59 -1.72 -23.21
CA ALA A 355 -15.98 -1.59 -21.81
C ALA A 355 -16.66 -2.88 -21.29
N GLY A 356 -16.20 -3.38 -20.14
CA GLY A 356 -16.72 -4.61 -19.52
C GLY A 356 -16.16 -5.92 -20.08
N SER A 357 -15.44 -5.90 -21.21
CA SER A 357 -14.89 -7.12 -21.83
C SER A 357 -13.84 -7.83 -20.96
N ASP A 358 -13.02 -7.09 -20.22
CA ASP A 358 -12.04 -7.66 -19.30
C ASP A 358 -11.94 -6.84 -18.00
N ARG A 359 -12.84 -7.13 -17.06
CA ARG A 359 -12.88 -6.45 -15.75
C ARG A 359 -11.60 -6.69 -14.94
N ALA A 360 -11.00 -7.87 -15.05
CA ALA A 360 -9.79 -8.22 -14.32
C ALA A 360 -8.59 -7.38 -14.78
N ARG A 361 -8.41 -7.27 -16.10
CA ARG A 361 -7.35 -6.45 -16.70
C ARG A 361 -7.51 -4.97 -16.39
N VAL A 362 -8.73 -4.45 -16.50
CA VAL A 362 -9.03 -3.06 -16.13
C VAL A 362 -8.71 -2.81 -14.66
N GLN A 363 -9.10 -3.72 -13.76
CA GLN A 363 -8.78 -3.59 -12.34
C GLN A 363 -7.27 -3.63 -12.07
N ALA A 364 -6.53 -4.50 -12.76
CA ALA A 364 -5.07 -4.54 -12.66
C ALA A 364 -4.42 -3.21 -13.08
N ALA A 365 -4.83 -2.64 -14.21
CA ALA A 365 -4.32 -1.36 -14.69
C ALA A 365 -4.62 -0.21 -13.71
N VAL A 366 -5.82 -0.16 -13.14
CA VAL A 366 -6.18 0.82 -12.11
C VAL A 366 -5.29 0.69 -10.88
N MET A 367 -5.06 -0.53 -10.40
CA MET A 367 -4.22 -0.80 -9.23
C MET A 367 -2.77 -0.39 -9.47
N ALA A 368 -2.21 -0.78 -10.62
CA ALA A 368 -0.87 -0.36 -10.99
C ALA A 368 -0.76 1.16 -11.14
N SER A 369 -1.78 1.84 -11.67
CA SER A 369 -1.79 3.31 -11.71
C SER A 369 -1.80 3.93 -10.31
N ILE A 370 -2.50 3.35 -9.34
CA ILE A 370 -2.50 3.80 -7.95
C ILE A 370 -1.13 3.59 -7.31
N GLY A 371 -0.52 2.41 -7.49
CA GLY A 371 0.82 2.13 -6.96
C GLY A 371 1.92 2.98 -7.60
N ALA A 372 1.90 3.15 -8.92
CA ALA A 372 2.83 4.05 -9.61
C ALA A 372 2.67 5.51 -9.15
N ARG A 373 1.45 5.93 -8.82
CA ARG A 373 1.19 7.24 -8.23
C ARG A 373 1.68 7.33 -6.79
N LEU A 374 1.52 6.28 -5.98
CA LEU A 374 2.11 6.23 -4.64
C LEU A 374 3.63 6.37 -4.70
N ARG A 375 4.28 5.66 -5.62
CA ARG A 375 5.72 5.83 -5.91
C ARG A 375 6.03 7.27 -6.31
N ALA A 376 5.30 7.84 -7.27
CA ALA A 376 5.56 9.19 -7.74
C ALA A 376 5.42 10.25 -6.63
N MET A 377 4.52 10.03 -5.66
CA MET A 377 4.40 10.88 -4.48
C MET A 377 5.51 10.64 -3.46
N ALA A 378 6.07 9.43 -3.38
CA ALA A 378 7.10 9.04 -2.42
C ALA A 378 8.53 9.30 -2.92
N THR A 379 8.70 9.71 -4.18
CA THR A 379 9.99 9.96 -4.82
C THR A 379 10.02 11.32 -5.51
N PRO A 380 11.18 11.95 -5.70
CA PRO A 380 11.29 13.22 -6.43
C PRO A 380 11.14 12.99 -7.94
N SER A 381 9.94 12.62 -8.39
CA SER A 381 9.62 12.29 -9.78
C SER A 381 8.38 13.03 -10.26
N THR A 382 8.35 13.38 -11.54
CA THR A 382 7.20 14.07 -12.14
C THR A 382 6.01 13.10 -12.30
N PRO A 383 4.80 13.46 -11.86
CA PRO A 383 3.61 12.64 -12.09
C PRO A 383 3.32 12.49 -13.58
N GLN A 384 3.05 11.26 -14.04
CA GLN A 384 2.56 11.02 -15.40
C GLN A 384 1.04 11.20 -15.48
N THR A 385 0.54 11.50 -16.67
CA THR A 385 -0.92 11.49 -16.91
C THR A 385 -1.46 10.07 -16.90
N GLY A 386 -2.75 9.90 -16.59
CA GLY A 386 -3.39 8.58 -16.58
C GLY A 386 -3.21 7.77 -17.88
N PRO A 387 -3.48 8.35 -19.07
CA PRO A 387 -3.27 7.66 -20.34
C PRO A 387 -1.79 7.32 -20.62
N ASP A 388 -0.85 8.19 -20.28
CA ASP A 388 0.59 7.92 -20.49
C ASP A 388 1.07 6.79 -19.59
N LEU A 389 0.60 6.78 -18.34
CA LEU A 389 0.92 5.75 -17.38
C LEU A 389 0.37 4.39 -17.80
N VAL A 390 -0.89 4.32 -18.24
CA VAL A 390 -1.46 3.06 -18.75
C VAL A 390 -0.72 2.58 -20.01
N ARG A 391 -0.31 3.49 -20.90
CA ARG A 391 0.54 3.14 -22.05
C ARG A 391 1.91 2.61 -21.63
N SER A 392 2.50 3.12 -20.54
CA SER A 392 3.77 2.61 -20.00
C SER A 392 3.69 1.17 -19.49
N PHE A 393 2.48 0.71 -19.16
CA PHE A 393 2.21 -0.67 -18.74
C PHE A 393 1.86 -1.60 -19.90
N GLN A 394 1.56 -1.06 -21.10
CA GLN A 394 1.21 -1.89 -22.24
C GLN A 394 2.46 -2.66 -22.68
N VAL A 395 2.29 -3.97 -22.69
CA VAL A 395 3.36 -4.94 -22.92
C VAL A 395 3.30 -5.31 -24.38
#